data_AF-A0A803PNW5-F1
#
_entry.id   AF-A0A803PNW5-F1
#
_cell.length_a   1.000
_cell.length_b   1.000
_cell.length_c   1.000
_cell.angle_alpha   90.00
_cell.angle_beta   90.00
_cell.angle_gamma   90.00
#
_symmetry.space_group_name_H-M   'P 1'
#
loop_
_entity.id
_entity.type
_entity.pdbx_description
1 polymer ?
#
loop_
_entity_poly.entity_id
_entity_poly.type
_entity_poly.pdbx_seq_one_letter_code
_entity_poly.pdbx_strand_id
1 'polypeptide(L)'
;MEEKEKVKENLQVVVFPWLAMGHLIPFFHLSKSLAQKGHKVWFVSTPRNLTKIPKIPPHLSSLLNLVTLTFPRKIPNLPLNAESAAEVPFAAQSLLKQAFDSLEPALADFLQSSKPDWIIYDYASHWIHSRAAELGISRAYFALFNAAWLSFLGPPLDLINGLDGRSSAEDYTVVPKWIPFESRLAYRYHEIATNIDREIDMSITNDSVRFGIALDESEVIAVKSRPEFEPEWFDLLGKLYRRPVIPVGFLPPVVEEDDDDVDWLGIKDFLDEQKEKSVAYVALGTEATLTREQLTELAFGLELSELPFLWVIRNSLDMLPGGFLDRVKGRGRVYVGWAPQVRILSHDSVGGFLTHCGWNSVVEGLGHGRVLVLFPMVNDQGINARVLSEKGVGVEIPRDEFDGSFSRDSVAESVRLAMVDDSGELMRIKANEMKGLFGVGDGNEFHLNQFIDFLK
;
A
#
# COMPACT_ATOMS: atom_id res chain seq x y z
N MET A 1 16.77 -0.59 -44.43
CA MET A 1 16.38 -1.91 -43.92
C MET A 1 16.41 -1.75 -42.41
N GLU A 2 15.29 -1.34 -41.83
CA GLU A 2 15.15 -1.24 -40.37
C GLU A 2 15.24 -2.67 -39.83
N GLU A 3 16.23 -2.93 -38.99
CA GLU A 3 16.26 -4.12 -38.15
C GLU A 3 14.99 -4.08 -37.29
N LYS A 4 14.01 -4.93 -37.62
CA LYS A 4 12.93 -5.23 -36.69
C LYS A 4 13.61 -5.84 -35.46
N GLU A 5 13.64 -5.10 -34.35
CA GLU A 5 14.03 -5.65 -33.05
C GLU A 5 13.29 -6.97 -32.85
N LYS A 6 14.04 -8.04 -32.63
CA LYS A 6 13.46 -9.36 -32.34
C LYS A 6 12.87 -9.27 -30.94
N VAL A 7 11.53 -9.27 -30.86
CA VAL A 7 10.78 -9.42 -29.59
C VAL A 7 11.35 -10.62 -28.84
N LYS A 8 11.80 -10.39 -27.60
CA LYS A 8 12.37 -11.48 -26.79
C LYS A 8 11.23 -12.23 -26.11
N GLU A 9 11.01 -13.48 -26.51
CA GLU A 9 9.90 -14.28 -25.97
C GLU A 9 10.03 -14.53 -24.46
N ASN A 10 11.26 -14.73 -23.96
CA ASN A 10 11.53 -15.03 -22.55
C ASN A 10 12.52 -14.01 -21.96
N LEU A 11 12.02 -13.13 -21.10
CA LEU A 11 12.79 -12.15 -20.35
C LEU A 11 13.40 -12.76 -19.08
N GLN A 12 14.51 -12.18 -18.65
CA GLN A 12 15.12 -12.36 -17.35
C GLN A 12 14.91 -11.08 -16.54
N VAL A 13 14.18 -11.16 -15.44
CA VAL A 13 13.74 -9.99 -14.67
C VAL A 13 14.22 -10.10 -13.22
N VAL A 14 14.87 -9.06 -12.72
CA VAL A 14 15.15 -8.90 -11.29
C VAL A 14 14.08 -8.02 -10.68
N VAL A 15 13.60 -8.40 -9.50
CA VAL A 15 12.56 -7.68 -8.76
C VAL A 15 13.10 -7.35 -7.38
N PHE A 16 13.25 -6.06 -7.06
CA PHE A 16 13.89 -5.58 -5.84
C PHE A 16 13.10 -4.42 -5.19
N PRO A 17 12.11 -4.75 -4.34
CA PRO A 17 11.28 -3.76 -3.64
C PRO A 17 11.87 -3.28 -2.32
N TRP A 18 11.31 -2.19 -1.80
CA TRP A 18 11.47 -1.74 -0.42
C TRP A 18 11.09 -2.83 0.62
N LEU A 19 11.73 -2.80 1.78
CA LEU A 19 11.63 -3.81 2.85
C LEU A 19 10.37 -3.66 3.73
N ALA A 20 9.22 -3.43 3.11
CA ALA A 20 7.92 -3.39 3.77
C ALA A 20 7.00 -4.46 3.18
N MET A 21 6.18 -5.12 3.99
CA MET A 21 5.27 -6.16 3.47
C MET A 21 4.25 -5.59 2.48
N GLY A 22 3.84 -4.33 2.66
CA GLY A 22 3.03 -3.60 1.70
C GLY A 22 3.69 -3.44 0.33
N HIS A 23 5.02 -3.55 0.24
CA HIS A 23 5.79 -3.53 -1.00
C HIS A 23 6.11 -4.93 -1.51
N LEU A 24 6.63 -5.79 -0.62
CA LEU A 24 7.07 -7.13 -0.95
C LEU A 24 5.95 -8.01 -1.52
N ILE A 25 4.73 -7.95 -0.97
CA ILE A 25 3.62 -8.82 -1.41
C ILE A 25 3.15 -8.46 -2.83
N PRO A 26 2.82 -7.19 -3.17
CA PRO A 26 2.47 -6.84 -4.55
C PRO A 26 3.58 -7.13 -5.56
N PHE A 27 4.84 -6.85 -5.22
CA PHE A 27 5.97 -7.19 -6.10
C PHE A 27 6.09 -8.70 -6.30
N PHE A 28 5.81 -9.50 -5.28
CA PHE A 28 5.80 -10.96 -5.39
C PHE A 28 4.64 -11.46 -6.26
N HIS A 29 3.46 -10.82 -6.20
CA HIS A 29 2.34 -11.11 -7.09
C HIS A 29 2.68 -10.81 -8.56
N LEU A 30 3.31 -9.66 -8.82
CA LEU A 30 3.82 -9.33 -10.14
C LEU A 30 4.86 -10.36 -10.61
N SER A 31 5.76 -10.79 -9.72
CA SER A 31 6.78 -11.81 -10.00
C SER A 31 6.17 -13.16 -10.38
N LYS A 32 5.13 -13.61 -9.67
CA LYS A 32 4.37 -14.82 -10.03
C LYS A 32 3.75 -14.68 -11.42
N SER A 33 3.18 -13.52 -11.73
CA SER A 33 2.52 -13.25 -13.01
C SER A 33 3.50 -13.27 -14.18
N LEU A 34 4.68 -12.65 -14.02
CA LEU A 34 5.77 -12.72 -15.00
C LEU A 34 6.24 -14.16 -15.22
N ALA A 35 6.43 -14.93 -14.15
CA ALA A 35 6.81 -16.33 -14.24
C ALA A 35 5.74 -17.20 -14.93
N GLN A 36 4.45 -16.96 -14.68
CA GLN A 36 3.35 -17.64 -15.37
C GLN A 36 3.34 -17.39 -16.88
N LYS A 37 3.90 -16.26 -17.34
CA LYS A 37 4.07 -15.93 -18.75
C LYS A 37 5.38 -16.48 -19.37
N GLY A 38 6.13 -17.28 -18.62
CA GLY A 38 7.36 -17.93 -19.10
C GLY A 38 8.65 -17.16 -18.83
N HIS A 39 8.57 -15.99 -18.16
CA HIS A 39 9.75 -15.19 -17.85
C HIS A 39 10.50 -15.73 -16.63
N LYS A 40 11.83 -15.65 -16.66
CA LYS A 40 12.65 -16.01 -15.50
C LYS A 40 12.73 -14.80 -14.58
N VAL A 41 12.39 -14.99 -13.32
CA VAL A 41 12.29 -13.93 -12.31
C VAL A 41 13.19 -14.26 -11.12
N TRP A 42 13.95 -13.28 -10.68
CA TRP A 42 14.63 -13.30 -9.38
C TRP A 42 14.01 -12.26 -8.47
N PHE A 43 13.33 -12.74 -7.43
CA PHE A 43 12.80 -11.90 -6.37
C PHE A 43 13.88 -11.73 -5.30
N VAL A 44 14.44 -10.53 -5.22
CA VAL A 44 15.59 -10.21 -4.37
C VAL A 44 15.10 -9.52 -3.10
N SER A 45 15.50 -10.04 -1.94
CA SER A 45 15.23 -9.37 -0.65
C SER A 45 16.19 -9.90 0.43
N THR A 46 15.92 -9.56 1.68
CA THR A 46 16.73 -9.94 2.85
C THR A 46 16.21 -11.25 3.48
N PRO A 47 17.03 -11.98 4.25
CA PRO A 47 16.67 -13.30 4.76
C PRO A 47 15.33 -13.32 5.51
N ARG A 48 15.09 -12.39 6.45
CA ARG A 48 13.88 -12.38 7.28
C ARG A 48 12.64 -11.91 6.54
N ASN A 49 12.81 -11.11 5.49
CA ASN A 49 11.68 -10.73 4.63
C ASN A 49 11.27 -11.90 3.75
N LEU A 50 12.22 -12.64 3.17
CA LEU A 50 11.92 -13.82 2.34
C LEU A 50 11.20 -14.93 3.11
N THR A 51 11.42 -15.08 4.43
CA THR A 51 10.64 -16.03 5.24
C THR A 51 9.17 -15.65 5.42
N LYS A 52 8.81 -14.38 5.16
CA LYS A 52 7.44 -13.85 5.29
C LYS A 52 6.68 -13.83 3.96
N ILE A 53 7.33 -14.19 2.85
CA ILE A 53 6.71 -14.24 1.53
C ILE A 53 5.96 -15.56 1.34
N PRO A 54 4.80 -15.56 0.64
CA PRO A 54 4.09 -16.79 0.32
C PRO A 54 4.97 -17.80 -0.43
N LYS A 55 4.66 -19.09 -0.26
CA LYS A 55 5.41 -20.15 -0.94
C LYS A 55 5.26 -20.03 -2.46
N ILE A 56 6.33 -20.32 -3.19
CA ILE A 56 6.29 -20.37 -4.65
C ILE A 56 5.52 -21.63 -5.07
N PRO A 57 4.48 -21.52 -5.92
CA PRO A 57 3.79 -22.68 -6.47
C PRO A 57 4.76 -23.61 -7.20
N PRO A 58 4.67 -24.96 -7.04
CA PRO A 58 5.64 -25.89 -7.61
C PRO A 58 5.84 -25.73 -9.13
N HIS A 59 4.78 -25.42 -9.87
CA HIS A 59 4.83 -25.21 -11.32
C HIS A 59 5.61 -23.95 -11.75
N LEU A 60 5.88 -23.00 -10.84
CA LEU A 60 6.67 -21.80 -11.09
C LEU A 60 8.11 -21.89 -10.57
N SER A 61 8.47 -22.96 -9.86
CA SER A 61 9.76 -23.09 -9.15
C SER A 61 11.00 -23.04 -10.05
N SER A 62 10.85 -23.34 -11.34
CA SER A 62 11.93 -23.24 -12.34
C SER A 62 12.13 -21.83 -12.89
N LEU A 63 11.12 -20.97 -12.76
CA LEU A 63 11.09 -19.62 -13.33
C LEU A 63 11.21 -18.54 -12.26
N LEU A 64 10.59 -18.71 -11.09
CA LEU A 64 10.63 -17.76 -9.98
C LEU A 64 11.64 -18.23 -8.92
N ASN A 65 12.67 -17.43 -8.68
CA ASN A 65 13.76 -17.74 -7.76
C ASN A 65 13.82 -16.67 -6.66
N LEU A 66 13.97 -17.10 -5.40
CA LEU A 66 14.25 -16.17 -4.30
C LEU A 66 15.76 -15.98 -4.18
N VAL A 67 16.20 -14.72 -4.13
CA VAL A 67 17.62 -14.35 -3.99
C VAL A 67 17.79 -13.53 -2.72
N THR A 68 18.70 -14.00 -1.87
CA THR A 68 18.94 -13.40 -0.57
C THR A 68 20.16 -12.48 -0.61
N LEU A 69 19.98 -11.21 -0.24
CA LEU A 69 21.09 -10.30 0.06
C LEU A 69 21.30 -10.23 1.58
N THR A 70 22.56 -10.34 2.01
CA THR A 70 22.87 -10.29 3.44
C THR A 70 22.60 -8.89 3.98
N PHE A 71 21.64 -8.77 4.90
CA PHE A 71 21.31 -7.49 5.52
C PHE A 71 22.46 -6.98 6.42
N PRO A 72 22.83 -5.69 6.34
CA PRO A 72 23.94 -5.14 7.13
C PRO A 72 23.58 -5.11 8.62
N ARG A 73 24.35 -5.83 9.43
CA ARG A 73 24.08 -5.97 10.88
C ARG A 73 24.65 -4.84 11.75
N LYS A 74 25.33 -3.85 11.17
CA LYS A 74 26.08 -2.81 11.89
C LYS A 74 25.59 -1.40 11.56
N ILE A 75 24.28 -1.19 11.55
CA ILE A 75 23.72 0.17 11.50
C ILE A 75 23.44 0.61 12.95
N PRO A 76 24.15 1.61 13.48
CA PRO A 76 23.93 2.10 14.84
C PRO A 76 22.47 2.47 15.06
N ASN A 77 21.93 2.14 16.25
CA ASN A 77 20.55 2.44 16.67
C ASN A 77 19.42 1.75 15.89
N LEU A 78 19.71 0.94 14.87
CA LEU A 78 18.71 0.08 14.26
C LEU A 78 18.41 -1.09 15.21
N PRO A 79 17.12 -1.41 15.50
CA PRO A 79 16.79 -2.53 16.39
C PRO A 79 17.42 -3.85 15.92
N LEU A 80 17.88 -4.65 16.88
CA LEU A 80 18.55 -5.92 16.59
C LEU A 80 17.61 -6.85 15.80
N ASN A 81 18.10 -7.38 14.68
CA ASN A 81 17.37 -8.26 13.77
C ASN A 81 16.17 -7.61 13.04
N ALA A 82 16.01 -6.29 13.09
CA ALA A 82 15.00 -5.62 12.28
C ALA A 82 15.47 -5.53 10.83
N GLU A 83 14.75 -6.21 9.93
CA GLU A 83 14.99 -6.15 8.49
C GLU A 83 13.77 -5.58 7.74
N SER A 84 12.68 -5.28 8.44
CA SER A 84 11.43 -4.83 7.84
C SER A 84 10.92 -3.54 8.45
N ALA A 85 10.21 -2.73 7.66
CA ALA A 85 9.59 -1.49 8.12
C ALA A 85 8.69 -1.70 9.35
N ALA A 86 7.93 -2.80 9.42
CA ALA A 86 7.07 -3.10 10.56
C ALA A 86 7.82 -3.48 11.86
N GLU A 87 9.13 -3.77 11.78
CA GLU A 87 10.00 -4.09 12.92
C GLU A 87 10.76 -2.85 13.43
N VAL A 88 10.64 -1.71 12.74
CA VAL A 88 11.35 -0.48 13.03
C VAL A 88 10.35 0.62 13.40
N PRO A 89 10.51 1.32 14.53
CA PRO A 89 9.67 2.47 14.86
C PRO A 89 9.67 3.50 13.73
N PHE A 90 8.54 4.17 13.48
CA PHE A 90 8.41 5.11 12.37
C PHE A 90 9.52 6.19 12.36
N ALA A 91 9.87 6.74 13.54
CA ALA A 91 10.95 7.72 13.69
C ALA A 91 12.35 7.18 13.31
N ALA A 92 12.53 5.87 13.24
CA ALA A 92 13.79 5.20 12.90
C ALA A 92 13.80 4.59 11.48
N GLN A 93 12.76 4.82 10.66
CA GLN A 93 12.69 4.33 9.27
C GLN A 93 13.87 4.82 8.42
N SER A 94 14.25 6.08 8.64
CA SER A 94 15.63 6.49 8.97
C SER A 94 16.76 5.52 8.57
N LEU A 95 17.04 4.69 9.56
CA LEU A 95 18.16 3.78 9.64
C LEU A 95 17.94 2.54 8.77
N LEU A 96 16.68 2.13 8.57
CA LEU A 96 16.35 1.04 7.67
C LEU A 96 16.66 1.42 6.22
N LYS A 97 16.43 2.68 5.82
CA LYS A 97 16.81 3.17 4.48
C LYS A 97 18.32 3.19 4.29
N GLN A 98 19.09 3.61 5.30
CA GLN A 98 20.56 3.50 5.26
C GLN A 98 21.03 2.05 5.11
N ALA A 99 20.41 1.12 5.84
CA ALA A 99 20.68 -0.30 5.75
C ALA A 99 20.38 -0.83 4.34
N PHE A 100 19.26 -0.40 3.75
CA PHE A 100 18.86 -0.76 2.40
C PHE A 100 19.82 -0.22 1.34
N ASP A 101 20.26 1.04 1.46
CA ASP A 101 21.24 1.63 0.54
C ASP A 101 22.58 0.90 0.58
N SER A 102 22.95 0.36 1.75
CA SER A 102 24.16 -0.46 1.90
C SER A 102 24.07 -1.83 1.20
N LEU A 103 22.91 -2.21 0.65
CA LEU A 103 22.75 -3.41 -0.19
C LEU A 103 23.24 -3.20 -1.63
N GLU A 104 23.53 -1.95 -2.03
CA GLU A 104 23.92 -1.60 -3.39
C GLU A 104 25.05 -2.47 -3.97
N PRO A 105 26.20 -2.67 -3.29
CA PRO A 105 27.29 -3.45 -3.86
C PRO A 105 26.89 -4.91 -4.11
N ALA A 106 26.16 -5.52 -3.16
CA ALA A 106 25.73 -6.91 -3.26
C ALA A 106 24.70 -7.11 -4.38
N LEU A 107 23.80 -6.13 -4.57
CA LEU A 107 22.87 -6.14 -5.70
C LEU A 107 23.61 -5.94 -7.02
N ALA A 108 24.56 -5.01 -7.10
CA ALA A 108 25.36 -4.76 -8.29
C ALA A 108 26.13 -6.01 -8.75
N ASP A 109 26.80 -6.71 -7.83
CA ASP A 109 27.50 -7.97 -8.10
C ASP A 109 26.53 -9.04 -8.66
N PHE A 110 25.32 -9.11 -8.09
CA PHE A 110 24.29 -10.01 -8.57
C PHE A 110 23.79 -9.64 -9.99
N LEU A 111 23.55 -8.36 -10.26
CA LEU A 111 23.14 -7.88 -11.58
C LEU A 111 24.22 -8.14 -12.64
N GLN A 112 25.48 -7.91 -12.31
CA GLN A 112 26.61 -8.19 -13.21
C GLN A 112 26.71 -9.68 -13.56
N SER A 113 26.42 -10.55 -12.58
CA SER A 113 26.49 -12.00 -12.75
C SER A 113 25.28 -12.58 -13.49
N SER A 114 24.08 -12.08 -13.19
CA SER A 114 22.81 -12.59 -13.73
C SER A 114 22.45 -12.01 -15.09
N LYS A 115 22.90 -10.78 -15.40
CA LYS A 115 22.64 -10.05 -16.65
C LYS A 115 21.15 -10.08 -17.06
N PRO A 116 20.26 -9.58 -16.20
CA PRO A 116 18.84 -9.53 -16.50
C PRO A 116 18.56 -8.53 -17.64
N ASP A 117 17.42 -8.69 -18.31
CA ASP A 117 16.91 -7.72 -19.28
C ASP A 117 16.33 -6.50 -18.57
N TRP A 118 15.65 -6.75 -17.44
CA TRP A 118 14.94 -5.74 -16.66
C TRP A 118 15.24 -5.85 -15.17
N ILE A 119 15.25 -4.70 -14.49
CA ILE A 119 15.04 -4.60 -13.06
C ILE A 119 13.76 -3.83 -12.75
N ILE A 120 12.91 -4.41 -11.91
CA ILE A 120 11.69 -3.81 -11.39
C ILE A 120 11.93 -3.43 -9.93
N TYR A 121 11.74 -2.15 -9.61
CA TYR A 121 12.09 -1.55 -8.31
C TYR A 121 11.09 -0.45 -7.94
N ASP A 122 11.19 0.09 -6.72
CA ASP A 122 10.43 1.25 -6.25
C ASP A 122 11.37 2.39 -5.78
N TYR A 123 10.78 3.43 -5.20
CA TYR A 123 11.49 4.65 -4.79
C TYR A 123 12.69 4.41 -3.86
N ALA A 124 12.67 3.37 -3.04
CA ALA A 124 13.74 3.17 -2.06
C ALA A 124 15.08 2.91 -2.74
N SER A 125 15.07 2.24 -3.90
CA SER A 125 16.23 1.85 -4.68
C SER A 125 16.75 2.93 -5.64
N HIS A 126 16.60 4.21 -5.27
CA HIS A 126 17.03 5.35 -6.10
C HIS A 126 18.47 5.26 -6.65
N TRP A 127 19.40 4.61 -5.96
CA TRP A 127 20.79 4.41 -6.40
C TRP A 127 20.98 3.39 -7.53
N ILE A 128 19.95 2.61 -7.86
CA ILE A 128 20.05 1.45 -8.76
C ILE A 128 20.38 1.81 -10.21
N HIS A 129 20.00 3.02 -10.63
CA HIS A 129 20.11 3.45 -12.02
C HIS A 129 21.54 3.42 -12.53
N SER A 130 22.47 4.03 -11.79
CA SER A 130 23.89 4.12 -12.18
C SER A 130 24.46 2.75 -12.57
N ARG A 131 24.20 1.72 -11.75
CA ARG A 131 24.65 0.35 -11.98
C ARG A 131 23.91 -0.36 -13.09
N ALA A 132 22.59 -0.23 -13.12
CA ALA A 132 21.78 -0.84 -14.18
C ALA A 132 22.15 -0.27 -15.56
N ALA A 133 22.40 1.04 -15.66
CA ALA A 133 22.83 1.72 -16.88
C ALA A 133 24.23 1.26 -17.34
N GLU A 134 25.20 1.17 -16.43
CA GLU A 134 26.54 0.63 -16.71
C GLU A 134 26.50 -0.79 -17.29
N LEU A 135 25.52 -1.59 -16.87
CA LEU A 135 25.34 -2.98 -17.29
C LEU A 135 24.38 -3.15 -18.49
N GLY A 136 23.78 -2.07 -18.99
CA GLY A 136 22.80 -2.12 -20.08
C GLY A 136 21.47 -2.79 -19.71
N ILE A 137 21.09 -2.76 -18.43
CA ILE A 137 19.87 -3.36 -17.88
C ILE A 137 18.75 -2.31 -17.87
N SER A 138 17.59 -2.62 -18.45
CA SER A 138 16.43 -1.71 -18.47
C SER A 138 15.76 -1.63 -17.09
N ARG A 139 15.14 -0.50 -16.76
CA ARG A 139 14.62 -0.19 -15.42
C ARG A 139 13.13 0.15 -15.48
N ALA A 140 12.32 -0.60 -14.76
CA ALA A 140 10.90 -0.34 -14.61
C ALA A 140 10.59 0.06 -13.16
N TYR A 141 10.08 1.27 -12.98
CA TYR A 141 9.57 1.71 -11.69
C TYR A 141 8.18 1.09 -11.49
N PHE A 142 7.98 0.35 -10.40
CA PHE A 142 6.67 -0.19 -10.04
C PHE A 142 6.08 0.57 -8.85
N ALA A 143 5.11 1.43 -9.16
CA ALA A 143 4.42 2.28 -8.20
C ALA A 143 3.29 1.53 -7.50
N LEU A 144 3.40 1.44 -6.17
CA LEU A 144 2.32 0.93 -5.31
C LEU A 144 1.40 2.04 -4.79
N PHE A 145 1.72 3.27 -5.16
CA PHE A 145 0.91 4.46 -4.97
C PHE A 145 -0.03 4.64 -6.16
N ASN A 146 -1.19 5.25 -5.94
CA ASN A 146 -2.14 5.56 -7.01
C ASN A 146 -1.68 6.75 -7.87
N ALA A 147 -2.29 6.93 -9.04
CA ALA A 147 -1.88 7.97 -9.99
C ALA A 147 -2.13 9.37 -9.42
N ALA A 148 -3.17 9.55 -8.60
CA ALA A 148 -3.46 10.80 -7.91
C ALA A 148 -2.32 11.21 -6.96
N TRP A 149 -1.84 10.31 -6.11
CA TRP A 149 -0.73 10.60 -5.19
C TRP A 149 0.59 10.85 -5.92
N LEU A 150 0.89 10.07 -6.96
CA LEU A 150 2.06 10.33 -7.80
C LEU A 150 1.96 11.71 -8.49
N SER A 151 0.78 12.08 -8.96
CA SER A 151 0.54 13.42 -9.52
C SER A 151 0.66 14.53 -8.47
N PHE A 152 0.25 14.26 -7.23
CA PHE A 152 0.42 15.17 -6.10
C PHE A 152 1.89 15.39 -5.74
N LEU A 153 2.79 14.41 -5.96
CA LEU A 153 4.23 14.63 -5.80
C LEU A 153 4.76 15.68 -6.78
N GLY A 154 4.28 15.69 -8.02
CA GLY A 154 4.75 16.64 -9.05
C GLY A 154 5.94 16.13 -9.87
N PRO A 155 6.52 16.97 -10.73
CA PRO A 155 7.54 16.55 -11.69
C PRO A 155 8.79 15.96 -10.98
N PRO A 156 9.36 14.83 -11.46
CA PRO A 156 10.51 14.20 -10.83
C PRO A 156 11.72 15.13 -10.71
N LEU A 157 11.99 15.95 -11.73
CA LEU A 157 13.08 16.93 -11.70
C LEU A 157 12.88 18.02 -10.65
N ASP A 158 11.64 18.41 -10.35
CA ASP A 158 11.35 19.40 -9.32
C ASP A 158 11.59 18.80 -7.93
N LEU A 159 11.25 17.52 -7.74
CA LEU A 159 11.57 16.77 -6.50
C LEU A 159 13.09 16.64 -6.28
N ILE A 160 13.84 16.31 -7.34
CA ILE A 160 15.31 16.15 -7.26
C ILE A 160 15.98 17.48 -6.89
N ASN A 161 15.53 18.58 -7.48
CA ASN A 161 16.16 19.88 -7.35
C ASN A 161 15.57 20.74 -6.20
N GLY A 162 14.55 20.25 -5.49
CA GLY A 162 13.83 21.02 -4.48
C GLY A 162 13.11 22.25 -5.05
N LEU A 163 12.61 22.15 -6.28
CA LEU A 163 11.93 23.22 -7.02
C LEU A 163 10.42 23.09 -7.03
N ASP A 164 9.87 22.11 -6.31
CA ASP A 164 8.42 21.92 -6.16
C ASP A 164 7.74 23.03 -5.33
N GLY A 165 8.56 23.87 -4.67
CA GLY A 165 8.12 25.03 -3.92
C GLY A 165 7.45 24.68 -2.60
N ARG A 166 7.62 23.45 -2.09
CA ARG A 166 7.06 23.01 -0.81
C ARG A 166 8.17 22.70 0.19
N SER A 167 8.08 23.30 1.37
CA SER A 167 9.11 23.21 2.41
C SER A 167 8.54 23.10 3.82
N SER A 168 7.29 23.52 4.03
CA SER A 168 6.59 23.37 5.32
C SER A 168 5.36 22.46 5.18
N ALA A 169 4.78 22.06 6.31
CA ALA A 169 3.57 21.24 6.35
C ALA A 169 2.40 21.90 5.61
N GLU A 170 2.26 23.21 5.76
CA GLU A 170 1.22 24.02 5.11
C GLU A 170 1.29 23.99 3.59
N ASP A 171 2.48 23.85 3.01
CA ASP A 171 2.64 23.76 1.56
C ASP A 171 2.01 22.49 0.97
N TYR A 172 1.78 21.46 1.81
CA TYR A 172 1.13 20.20 1.45
C TYR A 172 -0.36 20.17 1.77
N THR A 173 -0.91 21.19 2.45
CA THR A 173 -2.34 21.32 2.76
C THR A 173 -3.14 22.08 1.71
N VAL A 174 -2.50 22.37 0.57
CA VAL A 174 -3.10 22.99 -0.60
C VAL A 174 -2.91 22.11 -1.82
N VAL A 175 -3.81 22.25 -2.79
CA VAL A 175 -3.71 21.54 -4.07
C VAL A 175 -2.50 22.09 -4.85
N PRO A 176 -1.55 21.25 -5.29
CA PRO A 176 -0.39 21.69 -6.04
C PRO A 176 -0.75 22.43 -7.33
N LYS A 177 0.04 23.46 -7.66
CA LYS A 177 -0.21 24.37 -8.80
C LYS A 177 -0.16 23.69 -10.17
N TRP A 178 0.49 22.53 -10.26
CA TRP A 178 0.59 21.74 -11.49
C TRP A 178 -0.62 20.84 -11.74
N ILE A 179 -1.57 20.77 -10.79
CA ILE A 179 -2.86 20.10 -10.99
C ILE A 179 -3.80 21.11 -11.67
N PRO A 180 -4.16 20.90 -12.96
CA PRO A 180 -4.81 21.94 -13.76
C PRO A 180 -6.34 21.95 -13.66
N PHE A 181 -6.93 21.12 -12.78
CA PHE A 181 -8.37 20.94 -12.62
C PHE A 181 -8.79 21.11 -11.16
N GLU A 182 -10.09 21.35 -10.94
CA GLU A 182 -10.64 21.48 -9.60
C GLU A 182 -10.51 20.15 -8.85
N SER A 183 -9.90 20.19 -7.67
CA SER A 183 -9.67 19.02 -6.83
C SER A 183 -9.58 19.45 -5.37
N ARG A 184 -9.78 18.52 -4.44
CA ARG A 184 -9.48 18.70 -3.01
C ARG A 184 -8.30 17.86 -2.57
N LEU A 185 -7.46 17.42 -3.51
CA LEU A 185 -6.33 16.55 -3.26
C LEU A 185 -5.22 17.29 -2.51
N ALA A 186 -5.31 17.26 -1.18
CA ALA A 186 -4.33 17.81 -0.26
C ALA A 186 -4.27 16.99 1.04
N TYR A 187 -3.16 17.12 1.74
CA TYR A 187 -3.04 16.63 3.12
C TYR A 187 -3.83 17.53 4.07
N ARG A 188 -4.23 16.96 5.21
CA ARG A 188 -4.55 17.77 6.40
C ARG A 188 -3.25 18.04 7.16
N TYR A 189 -3.22 19.13 7.92
CA TYR A 189 -1.99 19.55 8.60
C TYR A 189 -1.45 18.44 9.52
N HIS A 190 -2.30 17.82 10.35
CA HIS A 190 -1.90 16.75 11.26
C HIS A 190 -1.28 15.52 10.57
N GLU A 191 -1.62 15.26 9.32
CA GLU A 191 -1.12 14.10 8.57
C GLU A 191 0.31 14.31 8.05
N ILE A 192 0.69 15.56 7.76
CA ILE A 192 1.98 15.89 7.16
C ILE A 192 2.96 16.53 8.16
N ALA A 193 2.48 17.26 9.16
CA ALA A 193 3.33 17.89 10.18
C ALA A 193 4.25 16.87 10.87
N THR A 194 3.71 15.70 11.19
CA THR A 194 4.49 14.63 11.82
C THR A 194 5.52 13.97 10.89
N ASN A 195 5.39 14.10 9.57
CA ASN A 195 6.35 13.56 8.62
C ASN A 195 7.51 14.54 8.41
N ILE A 196 7.21 15.84 8.23
CA ILE A 196 8.24 16.87 8.00
C ILE A 196 9.12 17.08 9.22
N ASP A 197 8.55 17.16 10.43
CA ASP A 197 9.32 17.30 11.66
C ASP A 197 10.31 16.14 11.89
N ARG A 198 10.06 14.98 11.26
CA ARG A 198 10.89 13.77 11.38
C ARG A 198 11.93 13.62 10.27
N GLU A 199 11.70 14.19 9.09
CA GLU A 199 12.66 14.15 7.97
C GLU A 199 13.86 15.08 8.16
N ILE A 200 13.73 16.13 8.97
CA ILE A 200 14.77 17.15 9.17
C ILE A 200 16.00 16.61 9.96
N ASP A 201 15.89 15.47 10.66
CA ASP A 201 16.88 15.06 11.69
C ASP A 201 17.95 14.04 11.24
N MET A 202 17.98 13.58 9.98
CA MET A 202 18.98 12.59 9.55
C MET A 202 19.50 12.87 8.13
N SER A 203 20.82 12.98 7.99
CA SER A 203 21.58 13.39 6.78
C SER A 203 21.55 12.38 5.62
N ILE A 204 20.39 11.82 5.31
CA ILE A 204 20.16 10.82 4.25
C ILE A 204 19.44 11.52 3.08
N THR A 205 19.56 10.98 1.87
CA THR A 205 18.68 11.33 0.75
C THR A 205 17.21 11.24 1.19
N ASN A 206 16.51 12.38 1.25
CA ASN A 206 15.11 12.44 1.66
C ASN A 206 14.21 11.69 0.66
N ASP A 207 13.00 11.35 1.09
CA ASP A 207 12.12 10.52 0.26
C ASP A 207 11.74 11.22 -1.05
N SER A 208 11.53 12.55 -1.04
CA SER A 208 11.26 13.33 -2.26
C SER A 208 12.34 13.14 -3.33
N VAL A 209 13.63 13.26 -2.97
CA VAL A 209 14.73 13.04 -3.91
C VAL A 209 14.80 11.58 -4.35
N ARG A 210 14.54 10.62 -3.45
CA ARG A 210 14.49 9.19 -3.81
C ARG A 210 13.41 8.91 -4.86
N PHE A 211 12.20 9.44 -4.67
CA PHE A 211 11.12 9.36 -5.65
C PHE A 211 11.52 10.00 -6.97
N GLY A 212 12.03 11.25 -6.91
CA GLY A 212 12.43 11.98 -8.10
C GLY A 212 13.44 11.22 -8.95
N ILE A 213 14.53 10.74 -8.34
CA ILE A 213 15.55 9.94 -9.03
C ILE A 213 14.95 8.65 -9.60
N ALA A 214 14.28 7.85 -8.76
CA ALA A 214 13.75 6.55 -9.17
C ALA A 214 12.74 6.64 -10.32
N LEU A 215 11.93 7.69 -10.36
CA LEU A 215 10.94 7.96 -11.41
C LEU A 215 11.62 8.49 -12.69
N ASP A 216 12.47 9.51 -12.60
CA ASP A 216 13.11 10.13 -13.76
C ASP A 216 14.02 9.14 -14.50
N GLU A 217 14.71 8.28 -13.76
CA GLU A 217 15.71 7.36 -14.29
C GLU A 217 15.16 6.01 -14.78
N SER A 218 13.84 5.83 -14.69
CA SER A 218 13.12 4.66 -15.22
C SER A 218 12.80 4.82 -16.70
N GLU A 219 12.76 3.72 -17.45
CA GLU A 219 12.24 3.68 -18.82
C GLU A 219 10.71 3.65 -18.86
N VAL A 220 10.08 3.13 -17.80
CA VAL A 220 8.64 2.96 -17.69
C VAL A 220 8.20 2.99 -16.24
N ILE A 221 7.00 3.55 -16.03
CA ILE A 221 6.36 3.67 -14.73
C ILE A 221 5.11 2.81 -14.74
N ALA A 222 5.20 1.65 -14.13
CA ALA A 222 4.10 0.73 -13.90
C ALA A 222 3.31 1.18 -12.67
N VAL A 223 2.02 1.47 -12.81
CA VAL A 223 1.19 1.99 -11.70
C VAL A 223 0.18 0.93 -11.27
N LYS A 224 0.17 0.58 -9.98
CA LYS A 224 -0.80 -0.34 -9.36
C LYS A 224 -2.17 0.33 -9.21
N SER A 225 -2.79 0.66 -10.33
CA SER A 225 -4.12 1.23 -10.43
C SER A 225 -4.68 1.06 -11.84
N ARG A 226 -5.84 1.67 -12.08
CA ARG A 226 -6.58 1.61 -13.34
C ARG A 226 -7.04 3.00 -13.80
N PRO A 227 -6.89 3.33 -15.10
CA PRO A 227 -7.41 4.58 -15.66
C PRO A 227 -8.93 4.70 -15.50
N GLU A 228 -9.67 3.60 -15.45
CA GLU A 228 -11.12 3.62 -15.23
C GLU A 228 -11.49 4.12 -13.83
N PHE A 229 -10.58 4.02 -12.86
CA PHE A 229 -10.79 4.59 -11.52
C PHE A 229 -10.36 6.06 -11.46
N GLU A 230 -9.21 6.41 -12.05
CA GLU A 230 -8.59 7.73 -11.90
C GLU A 230 -8.06 8.31 -13.24
N PRO A 231 -8.95 8.54 -14.23
CA PRO A 231 -8.52 8.84 -15.61
C PRO A 231 -7.74 10.15 -15.74
N GLU A 232 -8.24 11.21 -15.12
CA GLU A 232 -7.62 12.55 -15.15
C GLU A 232 -6.22 12.55 -14.53
N TRP A 233 -6.00 11.66 -13.55
CA TRP A 233 -4.72 11.50 -12.87
C TRP A 233 -3.72 10.74 -13.73
N PHE A 234 -4.12 9.69 -14.45
CA PHE A 234 -3.25 9.04 -15.44
C PHE A 234 -2.84 10.00 -16.57
N ASP A 235 -3.78 10.80 -17.07
CA ASP A 235 -3.52 11.81 -18.10
C ASP A 235 -2.53 12.89 -17.64
N LEU A 236 -2.64 13.32 -16.38
CA LEU A 236 -1.72 14.27 -15.78
C LEU A 236 -0.35 13.64 -15.53
N LEU A 237 -0.30 12.41 -15.03
CA LEU A 237 0.93 11.73 -14.67
C LEU A 237 1.88 11.58 -15.86
N GLY A 238 1.34 11.20 -17.03
CA GLY A 238 2.13 11.12 -18.27
C GLY A 238 2.76 12.46 -18.68
N LYS A 239 2.08 13.58 -18.41
CA LYS A 239 2.59 14.94 -18.70
C LYS A 239 3.65 15.37 -17.70
N LEU A 240 3.45 15.08 -16.42
CA LEU A 240 4.38 15.45 -15.34
C LEU A 240 5.69 14.68 -15.47
N TYR A 241 5.61 13.37 -15.71
CA TYR A 241 6.77 12.49 -15.60
C TYR A 241 7.52 12.31 -16.92
N ARG A 242 6.88 12.58 -18.06
CA ARG A 242 7.50 12.46 -19.40
C ARG A 242 8.13 11.08 -19.63
N ARG A 243 7.45 10.06 -19.11
CA ARG A 243 7.76 8.64 -19.27
C ARG A 243 6.49 7.88 -19.64
N PRO A 244 6.60 6.71 -20.31
CA PRO A 244 5.49 5.79 -20.44
C PRO A 244 4.93 5.43 -19.06
N VAL A 245 3.64 5.71 -18.85
CA VAL A 245 2.89 5.32 -17.66
C VAL A 245 1.97 4.17 -18.05
N ILE A 246 2.15 3.01 -17.43
CA ILE A 246 1.40 1.81 -17.77
C ILE A 246 0.63 1.33 -16.53
N PRO A 247 -0.71 1.25 -16.57
CA PRO A 247 -1.45 0.63 -15.50
C PRO A 247 -1.13 -0.87 -15.44
N VAL A 248 -0.99 -1.43 -14.24
CA VAL A 248 -0.88 -2.89 -14.04
C VAL A 248 -2.12 -3.50 -13.42
N GLY A 249 -3.19 -2.72 -13.31
CA GLY A 249 -4.34 -3.08 -12.50
C GLY A 249 -4.06 -2.97 -10.99
N PHE A 250 -4.99 -3.47 -10.20
CA PHE A 250 -4.92 -3.41 -8.74
C PHE A 250 -4.19 -4.59 -8.10
N LEU A 251 -3.87 -5.63 -8.87
CA LEU A 251 -3.29 -6.89 -8.40
C LEU A 251 -3.99 -7.42 -7.12
N PRO A 252 -5.32 -7.62 -7.16
CA PRO A 252 -6.06 -8.09 -6.00
C PRO A 252 -5.49 -9.42 -5.50
N PRO A 253 -5.34 -9.61 -4.19
CA PRO A 253 -4.92 -10.90 -3.65
C PRO A 253 -5.99 -11.96 -3.95
N VAL A 254 -5.53 -13.18 -4.20
CA VAL A 254 -6.40 -14.35 -4.29
C VAL A 254 -6.52 -14.94 -2.89
N VAL A 255 -7.72 -15.33 -2.48
CA VAL A 255 -7.92 -16.05 -1.22
C VAL A 255 -7.25 -17.41 -1.35
N GLU A 256 -6.20 -17.66 -0.57
CA GLU A 256 -5.61 -19.00 -0.46
C GLU A 256 -6.47 -19.83 0.50
N GLU A 257 -6.95 -20.99 0.05
CA GLU A 257 -7.67 -21.98 0.85
C GLU A 257 -6.67 -22.77 1.69
N ASP A 258 -6.55 -22.39 2.96
CA ASP A 258 -5.82 -23.14 3.98
C ASP A 258 -6.69 -23.09 5.24
N ASP A 259 -7.66 -24.00 5.30
CA ASP A 259 -8.75 -24.01 6.29
C ASP A 259 -8.31 -24.50 7.68
N ASP A 260 -7.06 -24.94 7.82
CA ASP A 260 -6.51 -25.50 9.06
C ASP A 260 -5.95 -24.42 10.02
N ASP A 261 -6.09 -23.13 9.70
CA ASP A 261 -5.69 -22.02 10.58
C ASP A 261 -6.69 -21.85 11.74
N VAL A 262 -6.27 -22.19 12.96
CA VAL A 262 -7.07 -22.11 14.18
C VAL A 262 -7.58 -20.70 14.46
N ASP A 263 -6.78 -19.67 14.15
CA ASP A 263 -7.19 -18.28 14.35
C ASP A 263 -8.29 -17.88 13.37
N TRP A 264 -8.26 -18.42 12.15
CA TRP A 264 -9.32 -18.24 11.15
C TRP A 264 -10.64 -18.89 11.60
N LEU A 265 -10.61 -20.11 12.16
CA LEU A 265 -11.83 -20.81 12.59
C LEU A 265 -12.63 -20.00 13.61
N GLY A 266 -11.97 -19.44 14.63
CA GLY A 266 -12.66 -18.63 15.63
C GLY A 266 -13.22 -17.31 15.07
N ILE A 267 -12.52 -16.70 14.10
CA ILE A 267 -13.01 -15.51 13.39
C ILE A 267 -14.23 -15.87 12.55
N LYS A 268 -14.15 -16.98 11.81
CA LYS A 268 -15.20 -17.47 10.93
C LYS A 268 -16.47 -17.78 11.70
N ASP A 269 -16.37 -18.49 12.82
CA ASP A 269 -17.52 -18.81 13.68
C ASP A 269 -18.29 -17.55 14.10
N PHE A 270 -17.57 -16.51 14.54
CA PHE A 270 -18.20 -15.24 14.87
C PHE A 270 -18.90 -14.62 13.66
N LEU A 271 -18.25 -14.62 12.48
CA LEU A 271 -18.77 -14.01 11.27
C LEU A 271 -19.98 -14.77 10.70
N ASP A 272 -20.01 -16.10 10.80
CA ASP A 272 -21.11 -16.98 10.37
C ASP A 272 -22.41 -16.72 11.17
N GLU A 273 -22.29 -16.30 12.44
CA GLU A 273 -23.42 -15.97 13.30
C GLU A 273 -24.07 -14.61 12.97
N GLN A 274 -23.42 -13.78 12.14
CA GLN A 274 -23.87 -12.42 11.84
C GLN A 274 -24.73 -12.36 10.57
N LYS A 275 -25.60 -11.35 10.50
CA LYS A 275 -26.39 -11.08 9.29
C LYS A 275 -25.49 -10.61 8.15
N GLU A 276 -25.96 -10.84 6.92
CA GLU A 276 -25.27 -10.35 5.72
C GLU A 276 -25.00 -8.84 5.80
N LYS A 277 -23.79 -8.42 5.39
CA LYS A 277 -23.32 -7.02 5.37
C LYS A 277 -23.51 -6.24 6.68
N SER A 278 -23.62 -6.90 7.83
CA SER A 278 -23.89 -6.24 9.12
C SER A 278 -22.62 -5.91 9.92
N VAL A 279 -21.51 -6.57 9.64
CA VAL A 279 -20.27 -6.44 10.42
C VAL A 279 -19.37 -5.35 9.84
N ALA A 280 -18.94 -4.41 10.69
CA ALA A 280 -17.85 -3.51 10.40
C ALA A 280 -16.50 -4.19 10.73
N TYR A 281 -15.69 -4.45 9.72
CA TYR A 281 -14.31 -4.88 9.94
C TYR A 281 -13.43 -3.65 10.22
N VAL A 282 -12.56 -3.71 11.23
CA VAL A 282 -11.71 -2.60 11.66
C VAL A 282 -10.26 -3.08 11.69
N ALA A 283 -9.41 -2.51 10.82
CA ALA A 283 -7.97 -2.79 10.81
C ALA A 283 -7.16 -1.61 10.27
N LEU A 284 -6.21 -1.15 11.08
CA LEU A 284 -5.36 0.02 10.77
C LEU A 284 -3.95 -0.34 10.28
N GLY A 285 -3.75 -1.61 9.87
CA GLY A 285 -2.47 -2.09 9.37
C GLY A 285 -1.45 -2.38 10.46
N THR A 286 -0.25 -2.80 10.05
CA THR A 286 0.82 -3.24 10.98
C THR A 286 1.81 -2.14 11.36
N GLU A 287 1.85 -1.05 10.59
CA GLU A 287 2.84 0.04 10.71
C GLU A 287 2.30 1.26 11.46
N ALA A 288 0.98 1.33 11.68
CA ALA A 288 0.33 2.37 12.47
C ALA A 288 0.05 1.87 13.88
N THR A 289 0.29 2.72 14.87
CA THR A 289 -0.04 2.45 16.28
C THR A 289 -0.82 3.62 16.83
N LEU A 290 -1.98 3.34 17.43
CA LEU A 290 -2.78 4.34 18.13
C LEU A 290 -2.22 4.62 19.52
N THR A 291 -2.34 5.87 19.98
CA THR A 291 -2.14 6.19 21.39
C THR A 291 -3.25 5.57 22.25
N ARG A 292 -3.08 5.55 23.58
CA ARG A 292 -4.12 5.04 24.50
C ARG A 292 -5.42 5.82 24.37
N GLU A 293 -5.32 7.13 24.21
CA GLU A 293 -6.45 8.06 24.08
C GLU A 293 -7.20 7.78 22.77
N GLN A 294 -6.48 7.67 21.64
CA GLN A 294 -7.08 7.33 20.35
C GLN A 294 -7.73 5.94 20.36
N LEU A 295 -7.07 4.95 20.96
CA LEU A 295 -7.63 3.60 21.13
C LEU A 295 -8.91 3.63 21.98
N THR A 296 -8.96 4.48 23.00
CA THR A 296 -10.11 4.66 23.89
C THR A 296 -11.29 5.28 23.15
N GLU A 297 -11.07 6.36 22.40
CA GLU A 297 -12.14 7.00 21.62
C GLU A 297 -12.64 6.08 20.50
N LEU A 298 -11.76 5.35 19.82
CA LEU A 298 -12.15 4.35 18.82
C LEU A 298 -12.97 3.22 19.44
N ALA A 299 -12.55 2.67 20.59
CA ALA A 299 -13.28 1.63 21.30
C ALA A 299 -14.69 2.09 21.68
N PHE A 300 -14.81 3.26 22.32
CA PHE A 300 -16.11 3.80 22.69
C PHE A 300 -16.96 4.17 21.47
N GLY A 301 -16.38 4.62 20.37
CA GLY A 301 -17.12 4.90 19.15
C GLY A 301 -17.71 3.64 18.51
N LEU A 302 -16.94 2.55 18.45
CA LEU A 302 -17.45 1.25 18.03
C LEU A 302 -18.54 0.75 18.99
N GLU A 303 -18.36 0.95 20.30
CA GLU A 303 -19.37 0.63 21.30
C GLU A 303 -20.68 1.39 21.05
N LEU A 304 -20.61 2.71 20.83
CA LEU A 304 -21.73 3.62 20.61
C LEU A 304 -22.41 3.45 19.25
N SER A 305 -21.71 2.90 18.25
CA SER A 305 -22.32 2.61 16.94
C SER A 305 -23.47 1.60 17.02
N GLU A 306 -23.46 0.75 18.06
CA GLU A 306 -24.36 -0.39 18.27
C GLU A 306 -24.32 -1.46 17.16
N LEU A 307 -23.38 -1.37 16.23
CA LEU A 307 -23.24 -2.33 15.14
C LEU A 307 -22.33 -3.49 15.52
N PRO A 308 -22.51 -4.67 14.89
CA PRO A 308 -21.52 -5.73 14.96
C PRO A 308 -20.17 -5.28 14.39
N PHE A 309 -19.08 -5.62 15.07
CA PHE A 309 -17.74 -5.29 14.57
C PHE A 309 -16.72 -6.38 14.87
N LEU A 310 -15.74 -6.49 13.97
CA LEU A 310 -14.54 -7.30 14.14
C LEU A 310 -13.33 -6.38 14.08
N TRP A 311 -12.61 -6.24 15.20
CA TRP A 311 -11.51 -5.30 15.32
C TRP A 311 -10.18 -6.01 15.55
N VAL A 312 -9.23 -5.80 14.63
CA VAL A 312 -7.85 -6.27 14.76
C VAL A 312 -6.99 -5.15 15.32
N ILE A 313 -6.36 -5.39 16.47
CA ILE A 313 -5.46 -4.46 17.14
C ILE A 313 -4.04 -5.01 17.20
N ARG A 314 -3.06 -4.09 17.13
CA ARG A 314 -1.65 -4.38 17.39
C ARG A 314 -1.26 -4.11 18.85
N ASN A 315 -1.98 -3.19 19.49
CA ASN A 315 -1.90 -2.92 20.91
C ASN A 315 -2.37 -4.14 21.72
N SER A 316 -2.03 -4.15 23.00
CA SER A 316 -2.50 -5.17 23.92
C SER A 316 -3.91 -4.86 24.44
N LEU A 317 -4.66 -5.90 24.81
CA LEU A 317 -6.05 -5.77 25.29
C LEU A 317 -6.16 -4.92 26.58
N ASP A 318 -5.09 -4.85 27.37
CA ASP A 318 -5.02 -3.99 28.57
C ASP A 318 -5.01 -2.49 28.26
N MET A 319 -4.82 -2.11 27.00
CA MET A 319 -4.97 -0.73 26.56
C MET A 319 -6.42 -0.33 26.33
N LEU A 320 -7.34 -1.28 26.21
CA LEU A 320 -8.76 -1.02 26.01
C LEU A 320 -9.42 -0.48 27.29
N PRO A 321 -10.53 0.28 27.17
CA PRO A 321 -11.26 0.77 28.34
C PRO A 321 -11.74 -0.37 29.24
N GLY A 322 -11.68 -0.18 30.56
CA GLY A 322 -12.10 -1.19 31.52
C GLY A 322 -13.53 -1.69 31.25
N GLY A 323 -13.72 -3.02 31.22
CA GLY A 323 -15.01 -3.66 30.94
C GLY A 323 -15.49 -3.59 29.49
N PHE A 324 -14.70 -3.04 28.55
CA PHE A 324 -15.11 -2.89 27.15
C PHE A 324 -15.53 -4.23 26.51
N LEU A 325 -14.70 -5.27 26.66
CA LEU A 325 -14.97 -6.60 26.08
C LEU A 325 -16.29 -7.21 26.58
N ASP A 326 -16.66 -6.94 27.84
CA ASP A 326 -17.94 -7.40 28.41
C ASP A 326 -19.13 -6.62 27.82
N ARG A 327 -19.01 -5.29 27.65
CA ARG A 327 -20.08 -4.44 27.11
C ARG A 327 -20.36 -4.67 25.62
N VAL A 328 -19.38 -5.18 24.88
CA VAL A 328 -19.53 -5.51 23.45
C VAL A 328 -19.72 -7.01 23.21
N LYS A 329 -19.84 -7.83 24.25
CA LYS A 329 -19.99 -9.27 24.12
C LYS A 329 -21.19 -9.63 23.23
N GLY A 330 -20.95 -10.49 22.22
CA GLY A 330 -21.95 -10.94 21.26
C GLY A 330 -22.11 -10.06 20.02
N ARG A 331 -21.64 -8.80 20.05
CA ARG A 331 -21.64 -7.88 18.89
C ARG A 331 -20.23 -7.50 18.42
N GLY A 332 -19.28 -7.42 19.33
CA GLY A 332 -17.90 -7.05 19.05
C GLY A 332 -16.94 -8.21 19.31
N ARG A 333 -16.00 -8.42 18.40
CA ARG A 333 -14.82 -9.28 18.62
C ARG A 333 -13.55 -8.48 18.42
N VAL A 334 -12.59 -8.67 19.32
CA VAL A 334 -11.26 -8.05 19.24
C VAL A 334 -10.21 -9.13 19.12
N TYR A 335 -9.36 -9.03 18.10
CA TYR A 335 -8.23 -9.92 17.87
C TYR A 335 -6.93 -9.13 17.99
N VAL A 336 -5.94 -9.71 18.67
CA VAL A 336 -4.62 -9.12 18.82
C VAL A 336 -3.66 -9.76 17.83
N GLY A 337 -2.93 -8.96 17.07
CA GLY A 337 -1.84 -9.43 16.23
C GLY A 337 -2.15 -9.37 14.74
N TRP A 338 -2.19 -10.53 14.08
CA TRP A 338 -2.46 -10.66 12.65
C TRP A 338 -3.79 -11.40 12.44
N ALA A 339 -4.50 -11.07 11.37
CA ALA A 339 -5.72 -11.74 10.97
C ALA A 339 -5.77 -11.87 9.44
N PRO A 340 -6.42 -12.90 8.89
CA PRO A 340 -6.51 -13.12 7.45
C PRO A 340 -7.47 -12.11 6.79
N GLN A 341 -7.00 -10.88 6.61
CA GLN A 341 -7.80 -9.72 6.16
C GLN A 341 -8.61 -10.01 4.90
N VAL A 342 -8.01 -10.60 3.87
CA VAL A 342 -8.72 -10.94 2.62
C VAL A 342 -9.87 -11.92 2.86
N ARG A 343 -9.67 -12.94 3.73
CA ARG A 343 -10.74 -13.88 4.08
C ARG A 343 -11.87 -13.19 4.82
N ILE A 344 -11.55 -12.36 5.81
CA ILE A 344 -12.53 -11.55 6.54
C ILE A 344 -13.33 -10.67 5.57
N LEU A 345 -12.65 -9.91 4.71
CA LEU A 345 -13.28 -9.03 3.73
C LEU A 345 -14.07 -9.79 2.66
N SER A 346 -13.74 -11.05 2.39
CA SER A 346 -14.51 -11.90 1.48
C SER A 346 -15.84 -12.39 2.09
N HIS A 347 -15.94 -12.44 3.42
CA HIS A 347 -17.09 -12.98 4.12
C HIS A 347 -18.37 -12.17 3.88
N ASP A 348 -19.51 -12.85 3.77
CA ASP A 348 -20.79 -12.23 3.40
C ASP A 348 -21.35 -11.34 4.51
N SER A 349 -21.07 -11.64 5.77
CA SER A 349 -21.50 -10.81 6.90
C SER A 349 -20.75 -9.48 7.02
N VAL A 350 -19.56 -9.33 6.41
CA VAL A 350 -18.82 -8.06 6.46
C VAL A 350 -19.45 -7.04 5.50
N GLY A 351 -19.94 -5.92 6.01
CA GLY A 351 -20.55 -4.87 5.18
C GLY A 351 -19.61 -3.73 4.85
N GLY A 352 -18.72 -3.40 5.78
CA GLY A 352 -17.83 -2.26 5.66
C GLY A 352 -16.48 -2.48 6.33
N PHE A 353 -15.56 -1.60 6.00
CA PHE A 353 -14.15 -1.68 6.37
C PHE A 353 -13.64 -0.33 6.87
N LEU A 354 -13.41 -0.23 8.17
CA LEU A 354 -12.65 0.87 8.76
C LEU A 354 -11.16 0.61 8.57
N THR A 355 -10.55 1.42 7.73
CA THR A 355 -9.20 1.21 7.20
C THR A 355 -8.33 2.44 7.34
N HIS A 356 -7.04 2.20 7.45
CA HIS A 356 -6.00 3.23 7.41
C HIS A 356 -5.79 3.84 6.01
N CYS A 357 -6.56 3.43 5.00
CA CYS A 357 -6.47 3.94 3.62
C CYS A 357 -5.15 3.61 2.89
N GLY A 358 -4.40 2.61 3.36
CA GLY A 358 -3.28 2.06 2.60
C GLY A 358 -3.79 1.39 1.33
N TRP A 359 -3.13 1.64 0.20
CA TRP A 359 -3.68 1.28 -1.12
C TRP A 359 -3.95 -0.22 -1.29
N ASN A 360 -3.14 -1.10 -0.68
CA ASN A 360 -3.41 -2.54 -0.68
C ASN A 360 -4.69 -2.90 0.08
N SER A 361 -4.90 -2.36 1.28
CA SER A 361 -6.13 -2.58 2.04
C SER A 361 -7.36 -2.02 1.30
N VAL A 362 -7.22 -0.88 0.63
CA VAL A 362 -8.30 -0.32 -0.21
C VAL A 362 -8.67 -1.26 -1.34
N VAL A 363 -7.66 -1.83 -2.04
CA VAL A 363 -7.89 -2.83 -3.09
C VAL A 363 -8.63 -4.05 -2.54
N GLU A 364 -8.24 -4.56 -1.37
CA GLU A 364 -8.91 -5.69 -0.75
C GLU A 364 -10.36 -5.37 -0.36
N GLY A 365 -10.60 -4.22 0.26
CA GLY A 365 -11.94 -3.80 0.69
C GLY A 365 -12.90 -3.60 -0.49
N LEU A 366 -12.51 -2.75 -1.45
CA LEU A 366 -13.33 -2.47 -2.64
C LEU A 366 -13.41 -3.66 -3.58
N GLY A 367 -12.36 -4.50 -3.65
CA GLY A 367 -12.36 -5.74 -4.41
C GLY A 367 -13.38 -6.77 -3.91
N HIS A 368 -13.87 -6.62 -2.68
CA HIS A 368 -15.00 -7.37 -2.14
C HIS A 368 -16.28 -6.53 -1.97
N GLY A 369 -16.30 -5.29 -2.47
CA GLY A 369 -17.47 -4.43 -2.47
C GLY A 369 -17.82 -3.83 -1.11
N ARG A 370 -16.85 -3.68 -0.20
CA ARG A 370 -17.09 -3.18 1.17
C ARG A 370 -17.03 -1.67 1.21
N VAL A 371 -18.02 -1.04 1.83
CA VAL A 371 -18.01 0.40 2.06
C VAL A 371 -16.88 0.78 3.02
N LEU A 372 -16.18 1.86 2.74
CA LEU A 372 -15.01 2.24 3.53
C LEU A 372 -15.35 3.27 4.61
N VAL A 373 -14.79 3.08 5.80
CA VAL A 373 -14.67 4.14 6.82
C VAL A 373 -13.20 4.53 6.87
N LEU A 374 -12.89 5.74 6.46
CA LEU A 374 -11.54 6.19 6.14
C LEU A 374 -10.91 6.82 7.38
N PHE A 375 -9.76 6.27 7.79
CA PHE A 375 -9.02 6.72 8.96
C PHE A 375 -7.52 6.81 8.64
N PRO A 376 -7.07 7.76 7.79
CA PRO A 376 -5.68 7.85 7.36
C PRO A 376 -4.73 8.09 8.56
N MET A 377 -3.59 7.40 8.55
CA MET A 377 -2.63 7.42 9.66
C MET A 377 -1.26 7.99 9.28
N VAL A 378 -0.69 7.56 8.16
CA VAL A 378 0.69 7.86 7.74
C VAL A 378 0.84 7.92 6.22
N ASN A 379 1.99 8.41 5.74
CA ASN A 379 2.40 8.34 4.34
C ASN A 379 1.38 8.96 3.36
N ASP A 380 0.97 8.22 2.34
CA ASP A 380 0.06 8.58 1.26
C ASP A 380 -1.43 8.50 1.64
N GLN A 381 -1.73 8.00 2.84
CA GLN A 381 -3.09 7.58 3.22
C GLN A 381 -4.11 8.72 3.24
N GLY A 382 -3.70 9.94 3.63
CA GLY A 382 -4.57 11.11 3.61
C GLY A 382 -5.04 11.44 2.19
N ILE A 383 -4.11 11.48 1.24
CA ILE A 383 -4.41 11.68 -0.18
C ILE A 383 -5.32 10.58 -0.71
N ASN A 384 -5.06 9.31 -0.36
CA ASN A 384 -5.93 8.19 -0.71
C ASN A 384 -7.35 8.39 -0.15
N ALA A 385 -7.49 8.83 1.09
CA ALA A 385 -8.79 9.10 1.71
C ALA A 385 -9.58 10.17 0.94
N ARG A 386 -8.90 11.20 0.42
CA ARG A 386 -9.54 12.24 -0.40
C ARG A 386 -10.04 11.71 -1.73
N VAL A 387 -9.23 10.93 -2.44
CA VAL A 387 -9.66 10.25 -3.68
C VAL A 387 -10.88 9.37 -3.43
N LEU A 388 -10.86 8.57 -2.36
CA LEU A 388 -11.94 7.63 -2.03
C LEU A 388 -13.23 8.37 -1.64
N SER A 389 -13.11 9.47 -0.89
CA SER A 389 -14.24 10.32 -0.51
C SER A 389 -14.86 11.02 -1.72
N GLU A 390 -14.04 11.55 -2.64
CA GLU A 390 -14.52 12.17 -3.89
C GLU A 390 -15.25 11.17 -4.79
N LYS A 391 -14.81 9.91 -4.82
CA LYS A 391 -15.53 8.83 -5.52
C LYS A 391 -16.82 8.41 -4.81
N GLY A 392 -16.97 8.75 -3.53
CA GLY A 392 -18.14 8.41 -2.72
C GLY A 392 -18.24 6.93 -2.40
N VAL A 393 -17.09 6.25 -2.20
CA VAL A 393 -17.03 4.82 -1.82
C VAL A 393 -16.75 4.63 -0.33
N GLY A 394 -16.60 5.73 0.40
CA GLY A 394 -16.39 5.74 1.84
C GLY A 394 -16.62 7.12 2.46
N VAL A 395 -16.58 7.14 3.78
CA VAL A 395 -16.65 8.37 4.60
C VAL A 395 -15.41 8.47 5.47
N GLU A 396 -14.82 9.66 5.53
CA GLU A 396 -13.72 9.94 6.45
C GLU A 396 -14.25 10.28 7.85
N ILE A 397 -13.65 9.67 8.87
CA ILE A 397 -13.94 10.04 10.25
C ILE A 397 -13.45 11.48 10.46
N PRO A 398 -14.31 12.42 10.90
CA PRO A 398 -13.89 13.78 11.20
C PRO A 398 -12.81 13.81 12.28
N ARG A 399 -11.77 14.60 12.05
CA ARG A 399 -10.65 14.81 12.98
C ARG A 399 -10.34 16.30 13.05
N ASP A 400 -9.77 16.73 14.16
CA ASP A 400 -9.20 18.08 14.26
C ASP A 400 -8.11 18.26 13.19
N GLU A 401 -8.15 19.40 12.50
CA GLU A 401 -7.25 19.66 11.37
C GLU A 401 -5.79 19.78 11.82
N PHE A 402 -5.54 20.27 13.03
CA PHE A 402 -4.19 20.56 13.54
C PHE A 402 -3.54 19.38 14.25
N ASP A 403 -4.24 18.74 15.20
CA ASP A 403 -3.67 17.65 16.01
C ASP A 403 -4.19 16.26 15.63
N GLY A 404 -5.20 16.17 14.78
CA GLY A 404 -5.78 14.91 14.34
C GLY A 404 -6.55 14.18 15.44
N SER A 405 -6.91 14.83 16.54
CA SER A 405 -7.79 14.26 17.56
C SER A 405 -9.19 14.02 17.00
N PHE A 406 -9.91 13.06 17.57
CA PHE A 406 -11.26 12.69 17.15
C PHE A 406 -12.07 12.21 18.34
N SER A 407 -13.40 12.31 18.24
CA SER A 407 -14.31 11.84 19.29
C SER A 407 -14.89 10.47 18.96
N ARG A 408 -15.25 9.72 20.00
CA ARG A 408 -16.10 8.52 19.89
C ARG A 408 -17.39 8.75 19.11
N ASP A 409 -17.98 9.94 19.22
CA ASP A 409 -19.21 10.28 18.49
C ASP A 409 -18.93 10.35 16.98
N SER A 410 -17.82 10.99 16.59
CA SER A 410 -17.39 11.05 15.18
C SER A 410 -17.17 9.66 14.58
N VAL A 411 -16.59 8.74 15.37
CA VAL A 411 -16.43 7.34 14.97
C VAL A 411 -17.78 6.65 14.83
N ALA A 412 -18.66 6.76 15.84
CA ALA A 412 -19.96 6.09 15.84
C ALA A 412 -20.83 6.57 14.67
N GLU A 413 -20.90 7.89 14.45
CA GLU A 413 -21.64 8.50 13.35
C GLU A 413 -21.09 8.07 11.99
N SER A 414 -19.77 8.07 11.79
CA SER A 414 -19.16 7.66 10.52
C SER A 414 -19.40 6.17 10.21
N VAL A 415 -19.26 5.32 11.22
CA VAL A 415 -19.52 3.88 11.09
C VAL A 415 -20.99 3.62 10.76
N ARG A 416 -21.92 4.29 11.44
CA ARG A 416 -23.36 4.15 11.18
C ARG A 416 -23.74 4.70 9.81
N LEU A 417 -23.21 5.86 9.42
CA LEU A 417 -23.43 6.47 8.12
C LEU A 417 -23.03 5.52 7.01
N ALA A 418 -21.82 4.96 7.07
CA ALA A 418 -21.35 4.00 6.08
C ALA A 418 -22.22 2.73 6.03
N MET A 419 -22.55 2.17 7.18
CA MET A 419 -23.10 0.81 7.28
C MET A 419 -24.63 0.73 7.16
N VAL A 420 -25.37 1.64 7.80
CA VAL A 420 -26.81 1.43 8.05
C VAL A 420 -27.69 2.63 7.74
N ASP A 421 -27.18 3.87 7.84
CA ASP A 421 -28.04 5.03 7.62
C ASP A 421 -28.40 5.19 6.13
N ASP A 422 -29.61 5.70 5.87
CA ASP A 422 -30.16 5.89 4.53
C ASP A 422 -29.31 6.85 3.68
N SER A 423 -28.76 7.89 4.31
CA SER A 423 -27.86 8.86 3.63
C SER A 423 -26.56 8.24 3.13
N GLY A 424 -26.17 7.07 3.65
CA GLY A 424 -25.04 6.29 3.17
C GLY A 424 -25.37 5.24 2.10
N GLU A 425 -26.63 5.09 1.69
CA GLU A 425 -27.04 4.05 0.75
C GLU A 425 -26.28 4.12 -0.58
N LEU A 426 -26.19 5.32 -1.17
CA LEU A 426 -25.45 5.53 -2.42
C LEU A 426 -23.97 5.14 -2.29
N MET A 427 -23.39 5.35 -1.11
CA MET A 427 -21.99 5.01 -0.84
C MET A 427 -21.78 3.49 -0.81
N ARG A 428 -22.70 2.75 -0.19
CA ARG A 428 -22.70 1.27 -0.21
C ARG A 428 -22.87 0.72 -1.62
N ILE A 429 -23.78 1.31 -2.42
CA ILE A 429 -23.98 0.93 -3.83
C ILE A 429 -22.69 1.13 -4.63
N LYS A 430 -22.10 2.32 -4.57
CA LYS A 430 -20.86 2.64 -5.29
C LYS A 430 -19.70 1.74 -4.85
N ALA A 431 -19.54 1.52 -3.55
CA ALA A 431 -18.50 0.62 -3.04
C ALA A 431 -18.69 -0.81 -3.56
N ASN A 432 -19.92 -1.31 -3.63
CA ASN A 432 -20.21 -2.62 -4.19
C ASN A 432 -19.95 -2.70 -5.71
N GLU A 433 -20.25 -1.64 -6.47
CA GLU A 433 -19.92 -1.55 -7.90
C GLU A 433 -18.40 -1.61 -8.15
N MET A 434 -17.58 -1.10 -7.23
CA MET A 434 -16.12 -1.18 -7.33
C MET A 434 -15.58 -2.61 -7.33
N LYS A 435 -16.37 -3.61 -6.90
CA LYS A 435 -15.98 -5.04 -6.96
C LYS A 435 -15.54 -5.45 -8.36
N GLY A 436 -16.22 -4.98 -9.41
CA GLY A 436 -15.88 -5.30 -10.80
C GLY A 436 -14.58 -4.64 -11.29
N LEU A 437 -14.16 -3.56 -10.63
CA LEU A 437 -12.97 -2.78 -11.00
C LEU A 437 -11.73 -3.20 -10.21
N PHE A 438 -11.90 -3.41 -8.90
CA PHE A 438 -10.82 -3.73 -7.95
C PHE A 438 -10.64 -5.24 -7.72
N GLY A 439 -11.71 -6.03 -7.84
CA GLY A 439 -11.69 -7.46 -7.58
C GLY A 439 -10.97 -8.27 -8.67
N VAL A 440 -10.87 -9.58 -8.44
CA VAL A 440 -10.30 -10.52 -9.42
C VAL A 440 -11.17 -10.51 -10.68
N GLY A 441 -10.56 -10.32 -11.86
CA GLY A 441 -11.25 -10.34 -13.13
C GLY A 441 -10.43 -9.80 -14.31
N ASP A 442 -10.97 -10.00 -15.51
CA ASP A 442 -10.30 -9.78 -16.80
C ASP A 442 -9.70 -8.38 -16.96
N GLY A 443 -10.32 -7.35 -16.38
CA GLY A 443 -9.81 -5.97 -16.48
C GLY A 443 -8.47 -5.76 -15.76
N ASN A 444 -8.26 -6.40 -14.61
CA ASN A 444 -6.98 -6.35 -13.90
C ASN A 444 -5.91 -7.16 -14.64
N GLU A 445 -6.28 -8.33 -15.16
CA GLU A 445 -5.37 -9.15 -15.98
C GLU A 445 -4.99 -8.46 -17.29
N PHE A 446 -5.93 -7.75 -17.92
CA PHE A 446 -5.68 -7.00 -19.15
C PHE A 446 -4.55 -5.98 -18.98
N HIS A 447 -4.65 -5.11 -17.96
CA HIS A 447 -3.61 -4.11 -17.70
C HIS A 447 -2.27 -4.73 -17.29
N LEU A 448 -2.30 -5.77 -16.46
CA LEU A 448 -1.10 -6.52 -16.14
C LEU A 448 -0.43 -7.11 -17.39
N ASN A 449 -1.21 -7.69 -18.31
CA ASN A 449 -0.68 -8.21 -19.58
C ASN A 449 -0.11 -7.08 -20.45
N GLN A 450 -0.74 -5.90 -20.50
CA GLN A 450 -0.18 -4.74 -21.22
C GLN A 450 1.20 -4.35 -20.71
N PHE A 451 1.40 -4.36 -19.39
CA PHE A 451 2.72 -4.11 -18.81
C PHE A 451 3.73 -5.21 -19.15
N ILE A 452 3.34 -6.48 -19.03
CA ILE A 452 4.23 -7.60 -19.38
C ILE A 452 4.62 -7.55 -20.87
N ASP A 453 3.68 -7.21 -21.75
CA ASP A 453 3.93 -7.08 -23.18
C ASP A 453 4.82 -5.89 -23.51
N PHE A 454 4.76 -4.79 -22.74
CA PHE A 454 5.68 -3.67 -22.89
C PHE A 454 7.14 -4.04 -22.58
N LEU A 455 7.37 -4.99 -21.68
CA LEU A 455 8.73 -5.41 -21.31
C LEU A 455 9.43 -6.25 -22.40
N LYS A 456 8.70 -6.77 -23.40
CA LYS A 456 9.20 -7.68 -24.45
C LYS A 456 9.66 -6.93 -25.70
#